data_AF-A0A936J8E6-F1
#
_entry.id   AF-A0A936J8E6-F1
#
_cell.length_a   1.000
_cell.length_b   1.000
_cell.length_c   1.000
_cell.angle_alpha   90.00
_cell.angle_beta   90.00
_cell.angle_gamma   90.00
#
_symmetry.space_group_name_H-M   'P 1'
#
loop_
_entity.id
_entity.type
_entity.pdbx_description
1 polymer ?
#
loop_
_entity_poly.entity_id
_entity_poly.type
_entity_poly.pdbx_seq_one_letter_code
_entity_poly.pdbx_strand_id
1 'polypeptide(L)'
;MTEKKSKHPLLKSLLAPLLQEWGYETVLHCLDEVHAERAYRGPLLSEQERKPTKEYRRPSALETVGRLELAMDRKEPLQALASRFDAKTFLPTASDVRHFLEMRGQDPGIIKQRQDSFRKVLDVLLKMPDDELMLLRASGPHVGPTQLGPLSDAIKATSAAVRTGESKADSIAVEKSVDPRVNPGGDRRGGDPVSS
;
A
#
# COMPACT_ATOMS: atom_id res chain seq x y z
N MET A 1 29.74 -42.60 10.57
CA MET A 1 30.46 -43.02 9.34
C MET A 1 29.45 -43.00 8.19
N THR A 2 29.44 -41.94 7.38
CA THR A 2 28.40 -41.73 6.35
C THR A 2 28.81 -42.37 5.02
N GLU A 3 27.98 -43.29 4.53
CA GLU A 3 28.17 -44.07 3.31
C GLU A 3 28.20 -43.19 2.05
N LYS A 4 29.37 -43.16 1.38
CA LYS A 4 29.55 -42.55 0.05
C LYS A 4 29.26 -43.55 -1.10
N LYS A 5 28.26 -44.45 -0.97
CA LYS A 5 28.14 -45.63 -1.85
C LYS A 5 27.11 -45.59 -3.00
N SER A 6 26.32 -44.54 -3.20
CA SER A 6 25.13 -44.67 -4.10
C SER A 6 25.20 -43.99 -5.47
N LYS A 7 26.25 -43.24 -5.82
CA LYS A 7 26.28 -42.49 -7.11
C LYS A 7 26.86 -43.25 -8.29
N HIS A 8 27.78 -44.19 -8.02
CA HIS A 8 28.39 -45.02 -9.06
C HIS A 8 27.42 -45.94 -9.83
N PRO A 9 26.43 -46.62 -9.19
CA PRO A 9 25.53 -47.49 -9.94
C PRO A 9 24.62 -46.72 -10.90
N LEU A 10 24.15 -45.53 -10.49
CA LEU A 10 23.34 -44.66 -11.33
C LEU A 10 24.13 -44.13 -12.53
N LEU A 11 25.38 -43.71 -12.31
CA LEU A 11 26.23 -43.25 -13.42
C LEU A 11 26.48 -44.39 -14.42
N LYS A 12 26.72 -45.61 -13.93
CA LYS A 12 26.87 -46.79 -14.79
C LYS A 12 25.60 -47.10 -15.58
N SER A 13 24.41 -47.02 -14.96
CA SER A 13 23.15 -47.26 -15.67
C SER A 13 22.86 -46.20 -16.74
N LEU A 14 23.37 -44.98 -16.57
CA LEU A 14 23.23 -43.92 -17.57
C LEU A 14 24.25 -44.03 -18.70
N LEU A 15 25.49 -44.43 -18.40
CA LEU A 15 26.54 -44.59 -19.41
C LEU A 15 26.37 -45.84 -20.27
N ALA A 16 25.81 -46.93 -19.73
CA ALA A 16 25.62 -48.18 -20.46
C ALA A 16 24.86 -48.01 -21.80
N PRO A 17 23.67 -47.37 -21.85
CA PRO A 17 22.99 -47.14 -23.12
C PRO A 17 23.78 -46.19 -24.03
N LEU A 18 24.50 -45.20 -23.46
CA LEU A 18 25.30 -44.29 -24.27
C LEU A 18 26.46 -45.03 -24.98
N LEU A 19 27.11 -45.94 -24.27
CA LEU A 19 28.19 -46.75 -24.82
C LEU A 19 27.69 -47.77 -25.84
N GLN A 20 26.47 -48.29 -25.66
CA GLN A 20 25.85 -49.25 -26.58
C GLN A 20 25.46 -48.59 -27.91
N GLU A 21 24.89 -47.39 -27.87
CA GLU A 21 24.39 -46.70 -29.07
C GLU A 21 25.48 -45.96 -29.84
N TRP A 22 26.44 -45.33 -29.15
CA TRP A 22 27.43 -44.44 -29.77
C TRP A 22 28.87 -44.97 -29.73
N GLY A 23 29.11 -46.07 -29.02
CA GLY A 23 30.45 -46.65 -28.86
C GLY A 23 31.33 -45.91 -27.85
N TYR A 24 32.35 -46.60 -27.36
CA TYR A 24 33.23 -46.10 -26.29
C TYR A 24 34.01 -44.84 -26.69
N GLU A 25 34.63 -44.86 -27.87
CA GLU A 25 35.50 -43.78 -28.36
C GLU A 25 34.75 -42.45 -28.50
N THR A 26 33.53 -42.49 -29.05
CA THR A 26 32.69 -41.29 -29.23
C THR A 26 32.28 -40.68 -27.89
N VAL A 27 31.86 -41.51 -26.93
CA VAL A 27 31.47 -41.05 -25.60
C VAL A 27 32.67 -40.47 -24.85
N LEU A 28 33.84 -41.09 -24.99
CA LEU A 28 35.08 -40.58 -24.39
C LEU A 28 35.47 -39.22 -24.95
N HIS A 29 35.44 -39.06 -26.29
CA HIS A 29 35.72 -37.79 -26.95
C HIS A 29 34.80 -36.66 -26.47
N CYS A 30 33.49 -36.90 -26.38
CA CYS A 30 32.55 -35.90 -25.85
C CYS A 30 32.78 -35.58 -24.37
N LEU A 31 33.19 -36.56 -23.55
CA LEU A 31 33.55 -36.30 -22.16
C LEU A 31 34.80 -35.43 -22.04
N ASP A 32 35.79 -35.66 -22.91
CA ASP A 32 37.00 -34.87 -22.98
C ASP A 32 36.71 -33.44 -23.46
N GLU A 33 35.82 -33.24 -24.44
CA GLU A 33 35.35 -31.91 -24.85
C GLU A 33 34.68 -31.15 -23.70
N VAL A 34 33.76 -31.78 -22.98
CA VAL A 34 33.09 -31.17 -21.81
C VAL A 34 34.10 -30.85 -20.70
N HIS A 35 35.13 -31.67 -20.53
CA HIS A 35 36.20 -31.41 -19.59
C HIS A 35 37.09 -30.25 -20.04
N ALA A 36 37.42 -30.17 -21.33
CA ALA A 36 38.18 -29.09 -21.93
C ALA A 36 37.43 -27.75 -21.88
N GLU A 37 36.12 -27.72 -22.13
CA GLU A 37 35.29 -26.52 -21.98
C GLU A 37 35.28 -25.98 -20.54
N ARG A 38 35.29 -26.89 -19.54
CA ARG A 38 35.42 -26.51 -18.12
C ARG A 38 36.81 -26.01 -17.77
N ALA A 39 37.85 -26.61 -18.35
CA ALA A 39 39.23 -26.16 -18.15
C ALA A 39 39.49 -24.80 -18.82
N TYR A 40 38.94 -24.54 -20.00
CA TYR A 40 39.03 -23.26 -20.71
C TYR A 40 38.27 -22.14 -19.99
N ARG A 41 37.18 -22.46 -19.27
CA ARG A 41 36.46 -21.50 -18.42
C ARG A 41 37.17 -21.12 -17.12
N GLY A 42 38.31 -21.74 -16.80
CA GLY A 42 39.24 -21.33 -15.75
C GLY A 42 38.67 -21.25 -14.31
N PRO A 43 39.53 -21.12 -13.27
CA PRO A 43 39.10 -21.03 -11.87
C PRO A 43 38.48 -19.68 -11.46
N LEU A 44 38.19 -18.78 -12.39
CA LEU A 44 37.80 -17.39 -12.09
C LEU A 44 36.31 -17.19 -11.75
N LEU A 45 35.54 -18.27 -11.61
CA LEU A 45 34.11 -18.19 -11.25
C LEU A 45 33.76 -19.16 -10.11
N SER A 46 34.53 -19.11 -9.02
CA SER A 46 34.06 -19.64 -7.72
C SER A 46 33.14 -18.66 -6.97
N GLU A 47 32.74 -17.55 -7.59
CA GLU A 47 31.61 -16.73 -7.15
C GLU A 47 30.43 -16.90 -8.11
N GLN A 48 29.63 -17.92 -7.82
CA GLN A 48 28.19 -17.77 -7.73
C GLN A 48 27.43 -17.21 -8.95
N GLU A 49 27.74 -17.64 -10.17
CA GLU A 49 26.73 -17.61 -11.24
C GLU A 49 25.86 -18.87 -11.17
N ARG A 50 25.03 -18.93 -10.13
CA ARG A 50 23.78 -19.68 -10.21
C ARG A 50 23.03 -19.06 -11.38
N LYS A 51 22.86 -19.81 -12.47
CA LYS A 51 21.83 -19.53 -13.48
C LYS A 51 20.60 -19.03 -12.74
N PRO A 52 20.03 -17.85 -13.04
CA PRO A 52 18.74 -17.52 -12.49
C PRO A 52 17.79 -18.56 -13.06
N THR A 53 17.48 -19.60 -12.27
CA THR A 53 16.13 -20.10 -12.20
C THR A 53 15.26 -18.86 -12.27
N LYS A 54 14.50 -18.71 -13.36
CA LYS A 54 13.47 -17.68 -13.46
C LYS A 54 12.48 -18.00 -12.35
N GLU A 55 12.84 -17.65 -11.11
CA GLU A 55 11.87 -17.37 -10.08
C GLU A 55 10.94 -16.39 -10.74
N TYR A 56 9.68 -16.79 -10.83
CA TYR A 56 8.62 -15.98 -11.38
C TYR A 56 8.48 -14.78 -10.45
N ARG A 57 9.38 -13.80 -10.60
CA ARG A 57 9.40 -12.59 -9.80
C ARG A 57 8.14 -11.85 -10.20
N ARG A 58 7.30 -11.56 -9.21
CA ARG A 58 6.08 -10.80 -9.45
C ARG A 58 6.49 -9.46 -10.06
N PRO A 59 5.86 -9.05 -11.18
CA PRO A 59 6.18 -7.78 -11.81
C PRO A 59 5.92 -6.65 -10.82
N SER A 60 6.82 -5.67 -10.81
CA SER A 60 6.65 -4.47 -9.99
C SER A 60 5.43 -3.66 -10.45
N ALA A 61 4.95 -2.76 -9.60
CA ALA A 61 3.88 -1.84 -10.00
C ALA A 61 4.30 -1.01 -11.21
N LEU A 62 5.55 -0.52 -11.22
CA LEU A 62 6.12 0.23 -12.34
C LEU A 62 6.21 -0.60 -13.63
N GLU A 63 6.63 -1.86 -13.55
CA GLU A 63 6.64 -2.76 -14.71
C GLU A 63 5.22 -3.01 -15.24
N THR A 64 4.24 -3.11 -14.35
CA THR A 64 2.84 -3.35 -14.71
C THR A 64 2.27 -2.17 -15.50
N VAL A 65 2.54 -0.93 -15.07
CA VAL A 65 2.14 0.28 -15.81
C VAL A 65 2.96 0.47 -17.10
N GLY A 66 4.24 0.10 -17.09
CA GLY A 66 5.11 0.19 -18.27
C GLY A 66 4.58 -0.58 -19.48
N ARG A 67 3.95 -1.74 -19.23
CA ARG A 67 3.32 -2.62 -20.23
C ARG A 67 2.00 -2.10 -20.80
N LEU A 68 1.39 -1.07 -20.19
CA LEU A 68 0.16 -0.49 -20.70
C LEU A 68 0.44 0.45 -21.89
N GLU A 69 -0.37 0.29 -22.93
CA GLU A 69 -0.45 1.20 -24.08
C GLU A 69 -1.45 2.32 -23.74
N LEU A 70 -0.94 3.43 -23.22
CA LEU A 70 -1.71 4.62 -22.86
C LEU A 70 -1.09 5.86 -23.49
N ALA A 71 -1.89 6.91 -23.70
CA ALA A 71 -1.39 8.22 -24.08
C ALA A 71 -0.33 8.70 -23.05
N MET A 72 0.72 9.35 -23.55
CA MET A 72 1.87 9.79 -22.73
C MET A 72 1.43 10.63 -21.53
N ASP A 73 0.43 11.48 -21.72
CA ASP A 73 -0.09 12.42 -20.71
C ASP A 73 -0.71 11.70 -19.50
N ARG A 74 -1.34 10.54 -19.69
CA ARG A 74 -1.85 9.70 -18.59
C ARG A 74 -0.80 8.71 -18.07
N LYS A 75 0.14 8.31 -18.91
CA LYS A 75 1.16 7.32 -18.55
C LYS A 75 2.12 7.85 -17.49
N GLU A 76 2.53 9.12 -17.61
CA GLU A 76 3.45 9.76 -16.66
C GLU A 76 2.91 9.79 -15.21
N PRO A 77 1.69 10.29 -14.91
CA PRO A 77 1.16 10.30 -13.55
C PRO A 77 0.92 8.89 -12.99
N LEU A 78 0.51 7.93 -13.81
CA LEU A 78 0.36 6.53 -13.39
C LEU A 78 1.71 5.88 -13.04
N GLN A 79 2.76 6.15 -13.82
CA GLN A 79 4.10 5.66 -13.51
C GLN A 79 4.65 6.26 -12.22
N ALA A 80 4.41 7.56 -11.98
CA ALA A 80 4.80 8.22 -10.74
C ALA A 80 4.07 7.63 -9.52
N LEU A 81 2.78 7.31 -9.63
CA LEU A 81 2.03 6.64 -8.56
C LEU A 81 2.48 5.19 -8.38
N ALA A 82 2.82 4.48 -9.46
CA ALA A 82 3.33 3.13 -9.41
C ALA A 82 4.72 3.04 -8.75
N SER A 83 5.62 3.98 -9.04
CA SER A 83 6.93 4.06 -8.37
C SER A 83 6.79 4.36 -6.87
N ARG A 84 5.88 5.28 -6.51
CA ARG A 84 5.53 5.56 -5.11
C ARG A 84 4.88 4.36 -4.43
N PHE A 85 4.08 3.59 -5.16
CA PHE A 85 3.54 2.34 -4.67
C PHE A 85 4.69 1.35 -4.39
N ASP A 86 5.61 1.11 -5.31
CA ASP A 86 6.74 0.21 -5.04
C ASP A 86 7.62 0.68 -3.86
N ALA A 87 7.82 1.99 -3.74
CA ALA A 87 8.56 2.63 -2.64
C ALA A 87 7.80 2.70 -1.30
N LYS A 88 6.55 2.21 -1.23
CA LYS A 88 5.67 2.31 -0.06
C LYS A 88 5.41 3.74 0.42
N THR A 89 5.53 4.73 -0.45
CA THR A 89 5.18 6.14 -0.17
C THR A 89 3.78 6.50 -0.66
N PHE A 90 3.11 5.58 -1.35
CA PHE A 90 1.70 5.65 -1.70
C PHE A 90 1.05 4.32 -1.27
N LEU A 91 0.02 4.40 -0.42
CA LEU A 91 -0.65 3.25 0.19
C LEU A 91 0.36 2.30 0.88
N PRO A 92 1.05 2.69 1.95
CA PRO A 92 2.17 1.94 2.52
C PRO A 92 1.79 0.53 3.02
N THR A 93 0.56 0.36 3.51
CA THR A 93 0.08 -0.89 4.10
C THR A 93 -1.03 -1.54 3.28
N ALA A 94 -1.30 -2.82 3.51
CA ALA A 94 -2.44 -3.51 2.91
C ALA A 94 -3.78 -2.93 3.37
N SER A 95 -3.85 -2.39 4.60
CA SER A 95 -5.04 -1.71 5.12
C SER A 95 -5.34 -0.42 4.37
N ASP A 96 -4.30 0.37 4.05
CA ASP A 96 -4.47 1.59 3.24
C ASP A 96 -5.00 1.26 1.85
N VAL A 97 -4.54 0.15 1.25
CA VAL A 97 -5.07 -0.31 -0.04
C VAL A 97 -6.54 -0.70 0.08
N ARG A 98 -6.95 -1.42 1.13
CA ARG A 98 -8.37 -1.76 1.34
C ARG A 98 -9.21 -0.50 1.45
N HIS A 99 -8.78 0.42 2.30
CA HIS A 99 -9.50 1.67 2.52
C HIS A 99 -9.60 2.52 1.25
N PHE A 100 -8.52 2.62 0.47
CA PHE A 100 -8.53 3.30 -0.82
C PHE A 100 -9.55 2.69 -1.79
N LEU A 101 -9.62 1.36 -1.87
CA LEU A 101 -10.58 0.67 -2.74
C LEU A 101 -12.02 0.88 -2.24
N GLU A 102 -12.25 0.79 -0.94
CA GLU A 102 -13.57 1.02 -0.31
C GLU A 102 -14.08 2.45 -0.54
N MET A 103 -13.21 3.45 -0.35
CA MET A 103 -13.53 4.87 -0.61
C MET A 103 -13.90 5.14 -2.07
N ARG A 104 -13.53 4.24 -2.98
CA ARG A 104 -13.81 4.30 -4.42
C ARG A 104 -14.95 3.35 -4.83
N GLY A 105 -15.68 2.79 -3.87
CA GLY A 105 -16.80 1.89 -4.11
C GLY A 105 -16.39 0.55 -4.73
N GLN A 106 -15.12 0.15 -4.61
CA GLN A 106 -14.64 -1.16 -5.04
C GLN A 106 -14.57 -2.11 -3.84
N ASP A 107 -14.97 -3.36 -4.05
CA ASP A 107 -14.74 -4.41 -3.05
C ASP A 107 -13.26 -4.80 -3.00
N PRO A 108 -12.55 -4.54 -1.88
CA PRO A 108 -11.16 -4.94 -1.75
C PRO A 108 -10.98 -6.47 -1.76
N GLY A 109 -11.99 -7.24 -1.36
CA GLY A 109 -11.90 -8.68 -1.15
C GLY A 109 -10.74 -9.08 -0.21
N ILE A 110 -10.25 -10.32 -0.35
CA ILE A 110 -9.14 -10.81 0.48
C ILE A 110 -7.80 -10.31 -0.06
N ILE A 111 -7.27 -9.25 0.55
CA ILE A 111 -5.90 -8.78 0.30
C ILE A 111 -4.94 -9.48 1.27
N LYS A 112 -4.19 -10.48 0.79
CA LYS A 112 -3.14 -11.18 1.56
C LYS A 112 -1.83 -10.41 1.58
N GLN A 113 -1.47 -9.81 0.44
CA GLN A 113 -0.25 -9.01 0.29
C GLN A 113 -0.57 -7.75 -0.51
N ARG A 114 0.03 -6.64 -0.09
CA ARG A 114 -0.12 -5.33 -0.73
C ARG A 114 0.25 -5.33 -2.21
N GLN A 115 1.30 -6.05 -2.59
CA GLN A 115 1.74 -6.10 -3.98
C GLN A 115 0.70 -6.76 -4.90
N ASP A 116 -0.05 -7.74 -4.39
CA ASP A 116 -1.06 -8.45 -5.17
C ASP A 116 -2.29 -7.58 -5.46
N SER A 117 -2.53 -6.57 -4.62
CA SER A 117 -3.63 -5.63 -4.80
C SER A 117 -3.35 -4.49 -5.78
N PHE A 118 -2.12 -4.35 -6.29
CA PHE A 118 -1.79 -3.26 -7.21
C PHE A 118 -2.65 -3.27 -8.47
N ARG A 119 -3.00 -4.44 -9.00
CA ARG A 119 -3.90 -4.54 -10.16
C ARG A 119 -5.27 -3.89 -9.90
N LYS A 120 -5.86 -4.17 -8.74
CA LYS A 120 -7.15 -3.57 -8.34
C LYS A 120 -7.02 -2.05 -8.18
N VAL A 121 -5.92 -1.59 -7.59
CA VAL A 121 -5.62 -0.16 -7.47
C VAL A 121 -5.48 0.47 -8.86
N LEU A 122 -4.75 -0.18 -9.76
CA LEU A 122 -4.56 0.28 -11.14
C LEU A 122 -5.88 0.37 -11.90
N ASP A 123 -6.78 -0.61 -11.76
CA ASP A 123 -8.12 -0.56 -12.37
C ASP A 123 -8.92 0.65 -11.91
N VAL A 124 -8.78 1.05 -10.65
CA VAL A 124 -9.38 2.29 -10.12
C VAL A 124 -8.71 3.51 -10.73
N LEU A 125 -7.37 3.57 -10.72
CA LEU A 125 -6.62 4.71 -11.27
C LEU A 125 -6.89 4.92 -12.77
N LEU A 126 -7.16 3.85 -13.52
CA LEU A 126 -7.54 3.91 -14.94
C LEU A 126 -8.95 4.47 -15.16
N LYS A 127 -9.85 4.32 -14.18
CA LYS A 127 -11.22 4.86 -14.25
C LYS A 127 -11.34 6.27 -13.69
N MET A 128 -10.33 6.76 -12.97
CA MET A 128 -10.33 8.13 -12.44
C MET A 128 -10.20 9.18 -13.55
N PRO A 129 -10.84 10.35 -13.39
CA PRO A 129 -10.61 11.51 -14.25
C PRO A 129 -9.18 12.05 -14.07
N ASP A 130 -8.66 12.69 -15.10
CA ASP A 130 -7.26 13.13 -15.14
C ASP A 130 -6.94 14.17 -14.05
N ASP A 131 -7.87 15.08 -13.75
CA ASP A 131 -7.72 16.08 -12.68
C ASP A 131 -7.49 15.42 -11.31
N GLU A 132 -8.24 14.36 -11.03
CA GLU A 132 -8.16 13.63 -9.77
C GLU A 132 -6.88 12.79 -9.69
N LEU A 133 -6.45 12.21 -10.82
CA LEU A 133 -5.19 11.49 -10.90
C LEU A 133 -3.99 12.42 -10.67
N MET A 134 -4.04 13.63 -11.20
CA MET A 134 -3.03 14.67 -11.00
C MET A 134 -3.02 15.16 -9.55
N LEU A 135 -4.21 15.36 -8.95
CA LEU A 135 -4.34 15.70 -7.53
C LEU A 135 -3.76 14.60 -6.64
N LEU A 136 -4.02 13.33 -6.96
CA LEU A 136 -3.49 12.19 -6.22
C LEU A 136 -1.97 12.09 -6.34
N ARG A 137 -1.42 12.36 -7.53
CA ARG A 137 0.03 12.46 -7.76
C ARG A 137 0.65 13.59 -6.92
N ALA A 138 -0.01 14.75 -6.84
CA ALA A 138 0.46 15.90 -6.07
C ALA A 138 0.30 15.71 -4.56
N SER A 139 -0.72 14.95 -4.13
CA SER A 139 -0.93 14.64 -2.73
C SER A 139 0.20 13.75 -2.20
N GLY A 140 0.83 14.19 -1.11
CA GLY A 140 1.98 13.53 -0.48
C GLY A 140 1.63 12.14 0.09
N PRO A 141 2.53 11.51 0.87
CA PRO A 141 2.39 10.13 1.34
C PRO A 141 1.22 9.84 2.31
N HIS A 142 0.30 10.80 2.48
CA HIS A 142 -0.67 10.84 3.58
C HIS A 142 -2.12 10.71 3.09
N VAL A 143 -2.39 9.75 2.20
CA VAL A 143 -3.77 9.35 1.86
C VAL A 143 -4.11 8.08 2.63
N GLY A 144 -4.10 8.19 3.95
CA GLY A 144 -4.58 7.19 4.89
C GLY A 144 -5.51 7.87 5.92
N PRO A 145 -6.49 7.16 6.49
CA PRO A 145 -7.56 7.72 7.33
C PRO A 145 -7.09 8.35 8.65
N THR A 146 -5.79 8.33 8.95
CA THR A 146 -5.22 8.77 10.23
C THR A 146 -5.24 10.29 10.47
N GLN A 147 -5.72 11.12 9.53
CA GLN A 147 -5.79 12.58 9.71
C GLN A 147 -7.19 13.15 9.98
N LEU A 148 -8.22 12.33 10.16
CA LEU A 148 -9.48 12.83 10.73
C LEU A 148 -9.50 12.84 12.27
N GLY A 149 -8.51 12.24 12.94
CA GLY A 149 -8.35 12.38 14.39
C GLY A 149 -8.13 13.85 14.82
N PRO A 150 -7.15 14.56 14.25
CA PRO A 150 -6.89 15.97 14.59
C PRO A 150 -8.04 16.92 14.19
N LEU A 151 -8.73 16.65 13.08
CA LEU A 151 -9.90 17.44 12.64
C LEU A 151 -11.14 17.17 13.50
N SER A 152 -11.40 15.91 13.88
CA SER A 152 -12.46 15.58 14.83
C SER A 152 -12.16 16.15 16.22
N ASP A 153 -10.91 16.11 16.69
CA ASP A 153 -10.53 16.73 17.97
C ASP A 153 -10.61 18.26 17.91
N ALA A 154 -10.26 18.89 16.78
CA ALA A 154 -10.45 20.32 16.59
C ALA A 154 -11.93 20.69 16.62
N ILE A 155 -12.81 19.97 15.91
CA ILE A 155 -14.27 20.21 15.92
C ILE A 155 -14.86 19.94 17.31
N LYS A 156 -14.40 18.90 18.02
CA LYS A 156 -14.83 18.58 19.39
C LYS A 156 -14.37 19.63 20.40
N ALA A 157 -13.16 20.16 20.23
CA ALA A 157 -12.63 21.27 21.03
C ALA A 157 -13.37 22.59 20.74
N THR A 158 -13.68 22.91 19.48
CA THR A 158 -14.45 24.11 19.13
C THR A 158 -15.91 24.01 19.59
N SER A 159 -16.54 22.85 19.48
CA SER A 159 -17.90 22.63 19.98
C SER A 159 -17.98 22.61 21.52
N ALA A 160 -16.92 22.19 22.22
CA ALA A 160 -16.80 22.35 23.67
C ALA A 160 -16.58 23.83 24.07
N ALA A 161 -15.74 24.58 23.33
CA ALA A 161 -15.51 26.00 23.60
C ALA A 161 -16.77 26.85 23.41
N VAL A 162 -17.56 26.57 22.36
CA VAL A 162 -18.82 27.29 22.08
C VAL A 162 -19.89 27.01 23.15
N ARG A 163 -19.95 25.79 23.71
CA ARG A 163 -20.90 25.49 24.79
C ARG A 163 -20.47 25.98 26.18
N THR A 164 -19.19 26.30 26.37
CA THR A 164 -18.67 26.78 27.66
C THR A 164 -18.47 28.30 27.68
N GLY A 165 -18.65 28.98 26.54
CA GLY A 165 -18.44 30.42 26.37
C GLY A 165 -19.63 31.32 26.74
N GLU A 166 -20.84 30.78 26.95
CA GLU A 166 -22.03 31.58 27.30
C GLU A 166 -22.51 31.38 28.74
N SER A 167 -21.61 31.09 29.69
CA SER A 167 -22.00 31.01 31.11
C SER A 167 -20.99 31.56 32.11
N LYS A 168 -20.05 32.42 31.69
CA LYS A 168 -19.19 33.12 32.66
C LYS A 168 -18.59 34.44 32.18
N ALA A 169 -19.44 35.38 31.80
CA ALA A 169 -19.08 36.79 31.74
C ALA A 169 -20.34 37.65 31.88
N ASP A 170 -20.90 37.68 33.08
CA ASP A 170 -21.26 38.96 33.71
C ASP A 170 -21.77 38.70 35.13
N SER A 171 -20.85 38.81 36.09
CA SER A 171 -21.20 39.07 37.47
C SER A 171 -20.07 39.84 38.17
N ILE A 172 -20.28 41.16 38.20
CA ILE A 172 -20.18 42.04 39.38
C ILE A 172 -18.77 42.41 39.87
N ALA A 173 -18.38 43.64 39.56
CA ALA A 173 -17.63 44.50 40.48
C ALA A 173 -17.85 45.99 40.15
N VAL A 174 -18.92 46.60 40.67
CA VAL A 174 -18.91 48.03 41.08
C VAL A 174 -19.92 48.23 42.22
N GLU A 175 -19.41 48.39 43.44
CA GLU A 175 -20.11 49.06 44.53
C GLU A 175 -20.21 50.56 44.24
N LYS A 176 -21.42 51.14 44.31
CA LYS A 176 -21.61 52.47 44.91
C LYS A 176 -23.07 52.69 45.34
N SER A 177 -23.26 52.58 46.65
CA SER A 177 -24.13 53.38 47.53
C SER A 177 -25.05 54.43 46.87
N VAL A 178 -26.37 54.32 47.11
CA VAL A 178 -27.24 55.33 47.80
C VAL A 178 -28.71 54.85 47.80
N ASP A 179 -29.30 54.95 48.99
CA ASP A 179 -30.64 54.61 49.51
C ASP A 179 -31.79 55.55 49.03
N PRO A 180 -33.07 55.45 49.49
CA PRO A 180 -34.13 54.54 49.04
C PRO A 180 -35.44 55.30 48.63
N ARG A 181 -36.41 54.65 47.96
CA ARG A 181 -37.83 55.10 48.00
C ARG A 181 -38.85 54.04 47.52
N VAL A 182 -39.55 53.46 48.50
CA VAL A 182 -41.02 53.28 48.62
C VAL A 182 -41.84 52.90 47.36
N ASN A 183 -42.25 51.62 47.28
CA ASN A 183 -43.63 51.03 47.24
C ASN A 183 -44.74 51.65 46.32
N PRO A 184 -45.88 50.95 46.09
CA PRO A 184 -46.16 49.61 45.53
C PRO A 184 -47.24 49.67 44.40
N GLY A 185 -47.58 48.57 43.72
CA GLY A 185 -48.88 48.50 43.02
C GLY A 185 -49.12 47.41 41.97
N GLY A 186 -50.14 46.57 42.23
CA GLY A 186 -50.94 45.81 41.25
C GLY A 186 -50.36 44.46 40.85
N ASP A 187 -50.78 43.31 41.38
CA ASP A 187 -52.13 42.72 41.42
C ASP A 187 -52.80 42.69 40.03
N ARG A 188 -52.76 41.53 39.34
CA ARG A 188 -53.96 40.71 38.97
C ARG A 188 -53.77 39.82 37.73
N ARG A 189 -54.02 38.53 37.98
CA ARG A 189 -54.97 37.61 37.32
C ARG A 189 -54.93 37.38 35.80
N GLY A 190 -55.06 36.08 35.49
CA GLY A 190 -55.79 35.55 34.35
C GLY A 190 -54.85 34.94 33.32
N GLY A 191 -54.96 33.67 32.92
CA GLY A 191 -56.06 32.73 33.04
C GLY A 191 -55.99 31.84 31.81
N ASP A 192 -55.65 30.58 32.07
CA ASP A 192 -55.99 29.34 31.37
C ASP A 192 -55.77 29.09 29.86
N PRO A 193 -55.49 27.81 29.51
CA PRO A 193 -55.24 27.33 28.15
C PRO A 193 -56.54 26.85 27.47
N VAL A 194 -56.57 26.86 26.13
CA VAL A 194 -57.56 26.09 25.36
C VAL A 194 -56.88 25.41 24.17
N SER A 195 -57.01 24.09 24.18
CA SER A 195 -56.74 23.15 23.11
C SER A 195 -57.61 23.35 21.88
N SER A 196 -57.10 22.98 20.70
CA SER A 196 -57.77 22.11 19.72
C SER A 196 -56.73 21.53 18.76
#